data_AF-A0A387BKZ3-F1
#
_entry.id   AF-A0A387BKZ3-F1
#
_cell.length_a   1.000
_cell.length_b   1.000
_cell.length_c   1.000
_cell.angle_alpha   90.00
_cell.angle_beta   90.00
_cell.angle_gamma   90.00
#
_symmetry.space_group_name_H-M   'P 1'
#
loop_
_entity.id
_entity.type
_entity.pdbx_description
1 polymer ?
#
loop_
_entity_poly.entity_id
_entity_poly.type
_entity_poly.pdbx_seq_one_letter_code
_entity_poly.pdbx_strand_id
1 'polypeptide(L)'
;MLNNTFKTTSGLEQCVAVKFGADLIEVHVPQEVKYYDEKELQMVADSMLVVFKKNYNTILLSNTYDDNVTMPSLWIKSEDGTTLATYSVWSDSMKLK
;
A
#
# COMPACT_ATOMS: atom_id res chain seq x y z
N MET A 1 10.06 6.36 -10.45
CA MET A 1 9.37 6.03 -9.18
C MET A 1 8.01 6.70 -9.23
N LEU A 2 6.91 5.96 -9.04
CA LEU A 2 5.59 6.55 -8.89
C LEU A 2 5.50 7.06 -7.44
N ASN A 3 5.66 8.38 -7.24
CA ASN A 3 5.38 9.01 -5.96
C ASN A 3 3.86 9.18 -5.88
N ASN A 4 3.19 8.23 -5.24
CA ASN A 4 1.76 8.36 -4.98
C ASN A 4 1.58 9.10 -3.65
N THR A 5 0.60 9.99 -3.60
CA THR A 5 0.27 10.76 -2.40
C THR A 5 -1.04 10.25 -1.82
N PHE A 6 -1.12 10.05 -0.51
CA PHE A 6 -2.38 9.74 0.19
C PHE A 6 -2.72 10.85 1.17
N LYS A 7 -4.02 11.08 1.38
CA LYS A 7 -4.50 12.06 2.36
C LYS A 7 -4.69 11.38 3.71
N THR A 8 -4.01 11.90 4.72
CA THR A 8 -4.23 11.50 6.11
C THR A 8 -5.54 12.09 6.63
N THR A 9 -5.97 11.65 7.82
CA THR A 9 -7.12 12.19 8.56
C THR A 9 -6.99 13.69 8.87
N SER A 10 -5.76 14.21 8.93
CA SER A 10 -5.48 15.64 9.08
C SER A 10 -5.55 16.44 7.77
N GLY A 11 -5.83 15.78 6.63
CA GLY A 11 -5.91 16.40 5.32
C GLY A 11 -4.55 16.65 4.66
N LEU A 12 -3.45 16.24 5.29
CA LEU A 12 -2.10 16.35 4.74
C LEU A 12 -1.85 15.24 3.71
N GLU A 13 -1.29 15.66 2.57
CA GLU A 13 -0.81 14.76 1.54
C GLU A 13 0.57 14.23 1.94
N GLN A 14 0.65 12.94 2.25
CA GLN A 14 1.90 12.26 2.51
C GLN A 14 2.36 11.50 1.27
N CYS A 15 3.61 11.72 0.88
CA CYS A 15 4.26 10.96 -0.19
C CYS A 15 4.58 9.56 0.32
N VAL A 16 4.25 8.54 -0.48
CA VAL A 16 4.74 7.18 -0.26
C VAL A 16 5.73 6.77 -1.33
N ALA A 17 6.75 6.04 -0.92
CA ALA A 17 7.64 5.36 -1.84
C ALA A 17 7.06 3.98 -2.17
N VAL A 18 6.88 3.69 -3.46
CA VAL A 18 6.38 2.39 -3.92
C VAL A 18 7.51 1.58 -4.54
N LYS A 19 7.68 0.35 -4.07
CA LYS A 19 8.59 -0.65 -4.66
C LYS A 19 7.77 -1.76 -5.31
N PHE A 20 8.13 -2.12 -6.54
CA PHE A 20 7.50 -3.19 -7.31
C PHE A 20 8.46 -4.38 -7.39
N GLY A 21 8.05 -5.52 -6.85
CA GLY A 21 8.66 -6.84 -7.03
C GLY A 21 7.82 -7.71 -7.96
N ALA A 22 8.26 -8.93 -8.29
CA ALA A 22 7.57 -9.78 -9.27
C ALA A 22 6.14 -10.20 -8.87
N ASP A 23 5.85 -10.28 -7.57
CA ASP A 23 4.58 -10.74 -6.98
C ASP A 23 4.15 -9.90 -5.76
N LEU A 24 4.95 -8.90 -5.40
CA LEU A 24 4.81 -8.09 -4.21
C LEU A 24 4.99 -6.61 -4.53
N ILE A 25 4.11 -5.78 -3.98
CA ILE A 25 4.18 -4.32 -4.02
C ILE A 25 4.31 -3.83 -2.60
N GLU A 26 5.36 -3.07 -2.33
CA GLU A 26 5.62 -2.48 -1.03
C GLU A 26 5.37 -0.97 -1.10
N VAL A 27 4.50 -0.48 -0.22
CA VAL A 27 4.23 0.94 -0.02
C VAL A 27 4.89 1.36 1.28
N HIS A 28 5.91 2.20 1.18
CA HIS A 28 6.60 2.77 2.34
C HIS A 28 5.93 4.07 2.74
N VAL A 29 5.36 4.08 3.94
CA VAL A 29 4.80 5.25 4.62
C VAL A 29 5.83 5.89 5.54
N PRO A 30 5.67 7.18 5.91
CA PRO A 30 6.54 7.85 6.86
C PRO A 30 6.68 7.08 8.18
N GLN A 31 7.85 7.18 8.79
CA GLN A 31 8.24 6.38 9.96
C GLN A 31 7.29 6.57 11.15
N GLU A 32 6.66 7.73 11.29
CA GLU A 32 5.72 8.06 12.35
C GLU A 32 4.42 7.23 12.30
N VAL A 33 4.02 6.75 11.12
CA VAL A 33 2.76 6.02 10.93
C VAL A 33 2.74 4.71 11.72
N LYS A 34 3.90 4.11 11.99
CA LYS A 34 3.98 2.86 12.78
C LYS A 34 3.59 3.05 14.25
N TYR A 35 3.49 4.30 14.72
CA TYR A 35 3.09 4.63 16.08
C TYR A 35 1.62 5.09 16.18
N TYR A 36 0.88 5.07 15.07
CA TYR A 36 -0.54 5.37 15.06
C TYR A 36 -1.31 4.29 15.84
N ASP A 37 -2.48 4.65 16.34
CA ASP A 37 -3.38 3.64 16.91
C ASP A 37 -3.93 2.70 15.82
N GLU A 38 -4.51 1.57 16.23
CA GLU A 38 -5.02 0.57 15.28
C GLU A 38 -6.06 1.15 14.32
N LYS A 39 -6.91 2.08 14.78
CA LYS A 39 -7.97 2.65 13.97
C LYS A 39 -7.38 3.56 12.89
N GLU A 40 -6.47 4.44 13.27
CA GLU A 40 -5.76 5.34 12.36
C GLU A 40 -4.93 4.54 11.35
N LEU A 41 -4.22 3.51 11.80
CA LEU A 41 -3.43 2.65 10.93
C LEU A 41 -4.30 1.86 9.94
N GLN A 42 -5.46 1.36 10.38
CA GLN A 42 -6.42 0.70 9.48
C GLN A 42 -6.95 1.68 8.43
N MET A 43 -7.27 2.93 8.81
CA MET A 43 -7.73 3.96 7.86
C MET A 43 -6.67 4.27 6.78
N VAL A 44 -5.40 4.35 7.17
CA VAL A 44 -4.28 4.49 6.21
C VAL A 44 -4.25 3.28 5.28
N ALA A 45 -4.32 2.07 5.83
CA ALA A 45 -4.25 0.85 5.05
C ALA A 45 -5.40 0.72 4.04
N ASP A 46 -6.63 0.97 4.47
CA ASP A 46 -7.80 0.92 3.61
C ASP A 46 -7.75 1.98 2.50
N SER A 47 -7.28 3.19 2.83
CA SER A 47 -7.10 4.26 1.84
C SER A 47 -6.09 3.87 0.76
N MET A 48 -4.99 3.23 1.14
CA MET A 48 -4.01 2.71 0.19
C MET A 48 -4.59 1.63 -0.71
N LEU A 49 -5.39 0.71 -0.16
CA LEU A 49 -6.03 -0.33 -0.94
C LEU A 49 -6.98 0.25 -1.99
N VAL A 50 -7.74 1.30 -1.65
CA VAL A 50 -8.62 2.00 -2.60
C VAL A 50 -7.81 2.63 -3.74
N VAL A 51 -6.73 3.34 -3.41
CA VAL A 51 -5.84 3.96 -4.40
C VAL A 51 -5.20 2.90 -5.29
N PHE A 52 -4.74 1.81 -4.70
CA PHE A 52 -4.11 0.71 -5.41
C PHE A 52 -5.09 0.08 -6.42
N LYS A 53 -6.30 -0.30 -5.97
CA LYS A 53 -7.34 -0.87 -6.84
C LYS A 53 -7.73 0.07 -7.98
N LYS A 54 -7.85 1.38 -7.70
CA LYS A 54 -8.19 2.38 -8.73
C LYS A 54 -7.13 2.48 -9.82
N ASN A 55 -5.85 2.33 -9.46
CA ASN A 55 -4.72 2.45 -10.38
C ASN A 55 -4.19 1.09 -10.84
N TYR A 56 -4.87 0.00 -10.50
CA TYR A 56 -4.37 -1.36 -10.67
C TYR A 56 -3.95 -1.67 -12.10
N ASN A 57 -4.81 -1.36 -13.09
CA ASN A 57 -4.51 -1.59 -14.50
C ASN A 57 -3.30 -0.77 -14.97
N THR A 58 -3.16 0.48 -14.51
CA THR A 58 -2.01 1.33 -14.85
C THR A 58 -0.72 0.76 -14.24
N ILE A 59 -0.81 0.24 -13.01
CA ILE A 59 0.32 -0.39 -12.32
C ILE A 59 0.74 -1.69 -13.02
N LEU A 60 -0.23 -2.53 -13.42
CA LEU A 60 0.03 -3.74 -14.19
C LEU A 60 0.66 -3.43 -15.54
N LEU A 61 0.15 -2.45 -16.29
CA LEU A 61 0.67 -2.11 -17.62
C LEU A 61 2.07 -1.44 -17.58
N SER A 62 2.40 -0.75 -16.50
CA SER A 62 3.67 -0.03 -16.35
C SER A 62 4.80 -0.89 -15.80
N ASN A 63 4.49 -2.05 -15.23
CA ASN A 63 5.44 -3.01 -14.72
C ASN A 63 5.30 -4.30 -15.55
N THR A 64 6.35 -5.09 -15.71
CA THR A 64 6.27 -6.37 -16.44
C THR A 64 5.56 -7.45 -15.62
N TYR A 65 4.41 -7.14 -15.03
CA TYR A 65 3.52 -8.17 -14.49
C TYR A 65 2.88 -8.87 -15.68
N ASP A 66 3.01 -10.19 -15.71
CA ASP A 66 2.30 -11.02 -16.68
C ASP A 66 0.79 -10.87 -16.45
N ASP A 67 0.02 -10.68 -17.53
CA ASP A 67 -1.44 -10.48 -17.50
C ASP A 67 -2.19 -11.64 -16.81
N ASN A 68 -1.50 -12.79 -16.62
CA ASN A 68 -1.99 -13.96 -15.91
C ASN A 68 -1.69 -13.95 -14.39
N VAL A 69 -1.01 -12.92 -13.86
CA VAL A 69 -0.64 -12.85 -12.44
C VAL A 69 -1.87 -12.47 -11.61
N THR A 70 -2.21 -13.37 -10.70
CA THR A 70 -3.16 -13.10 -9.61
C THR A 70 -2.67 -11.88 -8.84
N MET A 71 -3.57 -10.94 -8.52
CA MET A 71 -3.24 -9.63 -7.97
C MET A 71 -2.03 -9.65 -7.02
N PRO A 72 -0.93 -8.91 -7.31
CA PRO A 72 0.26 -8.89 -6.49
C PRO A 72 -0.08 -8.56 -5.04
N SER A 73 0.64 -9.20 -4.13
CA SER A 73 0.51 -8.91 -2.70
C SER A 73 0.83 -7.44 -2.44
N LEU A 74 0.05 -6.76 -1.61
CA LEU A 74 0.29 -5.36 -1.23
C LEU A 74 0.68 -5.29 0.24
N TRP A 75 1.87 -4.79 0.52
CA TRP A 75 2.38 -4.60 1.89
C TRP A 75 2.59 -3.11 2.17
N ILE A 76 2.17 -2.67 3.34
CA ILE A 76 2.46 -1.34 3.85
C ILE A 76 3.57 -1.49 4.89
N LYS A 77 4.65 -0.73 4.69
CA LYS A 77 5.82 -0.74 5.57
C LYS A 77 6.15 0.67 6.04
N SER A 78 6.75 0.81 7.21
CA SER A 78 7.46 2.03 7.58
C SER A 78 8.81 2.12 6.85
N GLU A 79 9.48 3.26 6.99
CA GLU A 79 10.80 3.52 6.40
C GLU A 79 11.86 2.53 6.89
N ASP A 80 11.79 2.11 8.16
CA ASP A 80 12.68 1.08 8.73
C ASP A 80 12.36 -0.36 8.28
N GLY A 81 11.35 -0.55 7.44
CA GLY A 81 10.98 -1.85 6.89
C GLY A 81 10.01 -2.66 7.76
N THR A 82 9.52 -2.13 8.89
CA THR A 82 8.48 -2.78 9.69
C THR A 82 7.20 -2.92 8.86
N THR A 83 6.67 -4.13 8.73
CA THR A 83 5.39 -4.38 8.06
C THR A 83 4.24 -3.97 8.98
N LEU A 84 3.43 -3.02 8.54
CA LEU A 84 2.30 -2.47 9.29
C LEU A 84 0.98 -3.12 8.89
N ALA A 85 0.82 -3.40 7.60
CA ALA A 85 -0.38 -4.06 7.09
C ALA A 85 -0.09 -4.86 5.81
N THR A 86 -0.88 -5.90 5.58
CA THR A 86 -0.80 -6.74 4.38
C THR A 86 -2.18 -6.94 3.77
N TYR A 87 -2.27 -6.92 2.45
CA TYR A 87 -3.49 -7.27 1.74
C TYR A 87 -3.78 -8.76 1.88
N SER A 88 -5.04 -9.07 2.19
CA SER A 88 -5.58 -10.43 2.22
C SER A 88 -6.52 -10.62 1.04
N VAL A 89 -6.13 -11.52 0.12
CA VAL A 89 -6.94 -11.91 -1.04
C VAL A 89 -8.26 -12.54 -0.58
N TRP A 90 -8.24 -13.35 0.48
CA TRP A 90 -9.42 -14.05 1.01
C TRP A 90 -10.52 -13.11 1.52
N SER A 91 -10.12 -12.00 2.15
CA SER A 91 -11.05 -11.04 2.75
C SER A 91 -11.15 -9.74 1.97
N ASP A 92 -10.49 -9.67 0.80
CA ASP A 92 -10.35 -8.51 -0.05
C ASP A 92 -10.10 -7.18 0.70
N SER A 93 -9.25 -7.23 1.73
CA SER A 93 -9.03 -6.13 2.69
C SER A 93 -7.62 -6.12 3.24
N MET A 94 -7.19 -4.97 3.78
CA MET A 94 -5.93 -4.87 4.50
C MET A 94 -6.07 -5.44 5.91
N LYS A 95 -5.04 -6.15 6.36
CA LYS A 95 -4.90 -6.68 7.72
C LYS A 95 -3.68 -6.07 8.37
N LEU A 96 -3.89 -5.44 9.53
CA LEU A 96 -2.80 -4.95 10.37
C LEU A 96 -1.92 -6.11 10.88
N LYS A 97 -0.68 -5.79 11.23
CA LYS A 97 0.32 -6.72 11.75
C LYS A 97 0.70 -6.41 13.18
#